data_AF-A0AAD4GRL3-F1
#
_entry.id   AF-A0AAD4GRL3-F1
#
_cell.length_a   1.000
_cell.length_b   1.000
_cell.length_c   1.000
_cell.angle_alpha   90.00
_cell.angle_beta   90.00
_cell.angle_gamma   90.00
#
_symmetry.space_group_name_H-M   'P 1'
#
loop_
_entity.id
_entity.type
_entity.pdbx_description
1 polymer ?
#
loop_
_entity_poly.entity_id
_entity_poly.type
_entity_poly.pdbx_seq_one_letter_code
_entity_poly.pdbx_strand_id
1 'polypeptide(L)' 'MALFLPLFLLASTLASLVGSIPIQNDVMITSTSCQVEGGDDIANLVCTNTCKGQGPSWTGGYCDQEQICHCTF' A
#
# COMPACT_ATOMS: atom_id res chain seq x y z
N MET A 1 6.08 21.08 43.75
CA MET A 1 5.02 20.89 42.74
C MET A 1 5.03 22.09 41.79
N ALA A 2 4.81 22.04 40.49
CA ALA A 2 4.58 20.95 39.55
C ALA A 2 4.25 21.61 38.19
N LEU A 3 5.20 22.33 37.57
CA LEU A 3 4.87 23.11 36.35
C LEU A 3 5.82 22.92 35.15
N PHE A 4 6.86 22.07 35.26
CA PHE A 4 7.73 21.75 34.13
C PHE A 4 7.38 20.43 33.41
N LEU A 5 6.43 19.65 33.94
CA LEU A 5 5.97 18.41 33.31
C LEU A 5 4.95 18.56 32.15
N PRO A 6 4.18 19.65 31.96
CA PRO A 6 3.05 19.59 31.02
C PRO A 6 3.50 19.80 29.57
N LEU A 7 4.65 20.44 29.30
CA LEU A 7 5.05 20.78 27.93
C LEU A 7 5.55 19.58 27.12
N PHE A 8 6.08 18.54 27.78
CA PHE A 8 6.63 17.36 27.08
C PHE A 8 5.56 16.32 26.72
N LEU A 9 4.38 16.38 27.35
CA LEU A 9 3.28 15.43 27.12
C LEU A 9 2.33 15.82 25.98
N LEU A 10 2.44 17.04 25.44
CA LEU A 10 1.61 17.50 24.32
C LEU A 10 2.15 17.09 22.93
N ALA A 11 3.38 16.59 22.85
CA ALA A 11 4.00 16.20 21.57
C ALA A 11 3.63 14.77 21.13
N SER A 12 3.07 13.93 22.01
CA SER A 12 2.92 12.49 21.76
C SER A 12 1.58 12.08 21.12
N THR A 13 0.67 13.00 20.81
CA THR A 13 -0.66 12.62 20.27
C THR A 13 -0.83 12.81 18.77
N LEU A 14 0.17 13.36 18.06
CA LEU A 14 0.06 13.66 16.62
C LEU A 14 0.69 12.59 15.70
N ALA A 15 1.33 11.55 16.24
CA ALA A 15 2.20 10.68 15.45
C ALA A 15 1.55 9.42 14.85
N SER A 16 0.26 9.16 15.04
CA SER A 16 -0.33 7.87 14.61
C SER A 16 -1.61 7.97 13.79
N LEU A 17 -1.89 9.11 13.15
CA LEU A 17 -2.67 9.10 11.91
C LEU A 17 -1.74 8.81 10.72
N VAL A 18 -1.02 7.69 10.77
CA VAL A 18 -0.84 6.92 9.54
C VAL A 18 -2.17 6.22 9.33
N GLY A 19 -3.16 7.01 8.90
CA GLY A 19 -4.29 6.44 8.19
C GLY A 19 -3.67 5.75 7.00
N SER A 20 -3.64 4.42 7.01
CA SER A 20 -3.65 3.67 5.77
C SER A 20 -4.79 4.29 4.98
N ILE A 21 -4.47 5.17 4.02
CA ILE A 21 -5.44 5.62 3.05
C ILE A 21 -5.83 4.30 2.42
N PRO A 22 -7.04 3.75 2.67
CA PRO A 22 -7.47 2.66 1.83
C PRO A 22 -7.41 3.31 0.46
N ILE A 23 -6.58 2.76 -0.44
CA ILE A 23 -6.78 3.05 -1.86
C ILE A 23 -8.27 2.86 -2.01
N GLN A 24 -8.97 3.95 -2.36
CA GLN A 24 -10.39 3.86 -2.66
C GLN A 24 -10.40 2.86 -3.79
N ASN A 25 -10.67 1.61 -3.42
CA ASN A 25 -11.00 0.56 -4.32
C ASN A 25 -12.40 1.00 -4.72
N ASP A 26 -12.48 1.98 -5.61
CA ASP A 26 -13.44 1.90 -6.68
C ASP A 26 -13.20 0.48 -7.20
N VAL A 27 -13.99 -0.44 -6.66
CA VAL A 27 -14.25 -1.72 -7.27
C VAL A 27 -15.04 -1.32 -8.53
N MET A 28 -14.37 -0.65 -9.48
CA MET A 28 -14.49 -1.07 -10.85
C MET A 28 -14.35 -2.56 -10.75
N ILE A 29 -15.39 -3.26 -11.19
CA ILE A 29 -15.37 -4.71 -11.33
C ILE A 29 -14.35 -4.99 -12.43
N THR A 30 -13.08 -4.80 -12.10
CA THR A 30 -11.95 -5.20 -12.89
C THR A 30 -11.80 -6.66 -12.59
N SER A 31 -12.17 -7.49 -13.56
CA SER A 31 -12.08 -8.94 -13.48
C SER A 31 -10.62 -9.43 -13.34
N THR A 32 -9.65 -8.51 -13.36
CA THR A 32 -8.22 -8.80 -13.44
C THR A 32 -7.44 -7.99 -12.38
N SER A 33 -6.26 -8.45 -11.97
CA SER A 33 -5.50 -7.82 -10.87
C SER A 33 -4.66 -6.62 -11.32
N CYS A 34 -4.56 -6.38 -12.62
CA CYS A 34 -3.66 -5.39 -13.23
C CYS A 34 -4.38 -4.28 -13.99
N GLN A 35 -5.73 -4.25 -13.99
CA GLN A 35 -6.48 -3.15 -14.58
C GLN A 35 -6.45 -1.93 -13.67
N VAL A 36 -5.40 -1.12 -13.80
CA VAL A 36 -5.21 0.13 -13.05
C VAL A 36 -5.15 1.32 -14.00
N GLU A 37 -5.57 2.48 -13.53
CA GLU A 37 -5.35 3.73 -14.26
C GLU A 37 -3.84 4.01 -14.38
N GLY A 38 -3.38 4.30 -15.61
CA GLY A 38 -1.97 4.54 -15.90
C GLY A 38 -1.26 3.45 -16.72
N GLY A 39 -1.96 2.36 -17.06
CA GLY A 39 -1.47 1.34 -18.00
C GLY A 39 -0.52 0.31 -17.38
N ASP A 40 0.06 -0.53 -18.24
CA ASP A 40 0.78 -1.76 -17.83
C ASP A 40 2.00 -1.50 -16.93
N ASP A 41 2.71 -0.38 -17.11
CA ASP A 41 3.86 -0.03 -16.26
C ASP A 41 3.44 0.24 -14.82
N ILE A 42 2.33 0.98 -14.65
CA ILE A 42 1.76 1.26 -13.33
C ILE A 42 1.15 -0.02 -12.75
N ALA A 43 0.51 -0.85 -13.58
CA ALA A 43 -0.01 -2.15 -13.17
C ALA A 43 1.08 -3.06 -12.62
N ASN A 44 2.22 -3.16 -13.32
CA ASN A 44 3.38 -3.93 -12.89
C ASN A 44 3.94 -3.43 -11.55
N LEU A 45 4.01 -2.10 -11.38
CA LEU A 45 4.48 -1.50 -10.12
C LEU A 45 3.53 -1.80 -8.96
N VAL A 46 2.22 -1.67 -9.19
CA VAL A 46 1.19 -1.98 -8.18
C VAL A 46 1.23 -3.46 -7.82
N CYS A 47 1.32 -4.36 -8.80
CA CYS A 47 1.49 -5.78 -8.60
C CYS A 47 2.76 -6.09 -7.77
N THR A 48 3.91 -5.51 -8.15
CA THR A 48 5.18 -5.67 -7.41
C THR A 48 5.05 -5.28 -5.94
N ASN A 49 4.48 -4.10 -5.67
CA ASN A 49 4.35 -3.59 -4.30
C ASN A 49 3.35 -4.41 -3.49
N THR A 50 2.27 -4.86 -4.12
CA THR A 50 1.27 -5.73 -3.49
C THR A 50 1.89 -7.05 -3.06
N CYS A 51 2.67 -7.70 -3.93
CA CYS A 51 3.36 -8.95 -3.61
C CYS A 51 4.37 -8.78 -2.47
N LYS A 52 5.20 -7.72 -2.51
CA LYS A 52 6.13 -7.40 -1.41
C LYS A 52 5.41 -7.13 -0.09
N GLY A 53 4.21 -6.56 -0.13
CA GLY A 53 3.39 -6.30 1.05
C GLY A 53 2.83 -7.56 1.73
N GLN A 54 2.75 -8.69 1.03
CA GLN A 54 2.24 -9.95 1.59
C GLN A 54 3.23 -10.63 2.55
N GLY A 55 4.53 -10.33 2.44
CA GLY A 55 5.53 -10.86 3.33
C GLY A 55 6.93 -10.92 2.72
N PRO A 56 7.95 -11.22 3.54
CA PRO A 56 9.36 -11.21 3.13
C PRO A 56 9.71 -12.31 2.12
N SER A 57 8.85 -13.31 1.94
CA SER A 57 9.03 -14.39 0.96
C SER A 57 8.83 -13.95 -0.49
N TRP A 58 8.35 -12.74 -0.73
CA TRP A 58 8.07 -12.23 -2.07
C TRP A 58 9.06 -11.11 -2.45
N THR A 59 9.73 -11.26 -3.58
CA THR A 59 10.70 -10.30 -4.12
C THR A 59 10.08 -9.28 -5.05
N GLY A 60 8.88 -9.56 -5.59
CA GLY A 60 8.17 -8.67 -6.49
C GLY A 60 6.98 -9.35 -7.17
N GLY A 61 6.60 -8.83 -8.33
CA GLY A 61 5.54 -9.40 -9.15
C GLY A 61 5.37 -8.68 -10.48
N TYR A 62 4.70 -9.31 -11.42
CA TYR A 62 4.44 -8.75 -12.76
C TYR A 62 3.03 -9.09 -13.22
N CYS A 63 2.51 -8.29 -14.14
CA CYS A 63 1.26 -8.49 -14.82
C CYS A 63 1.48 -9.26 -16.12
N ASP A 64 0.68 -10.29 -16.36
CA ASP A 64 0.68 -11.01 -17.62
C ASP A 64 -0.26 -10.36 -18.66
N GLN A 65 -0.36 -10.98 -19.83
CA GLN A 65 -1.22 -10.53 -20.93
C GLN A 65 -2.71 -10.66 -20.60
N GLU A 66 -3.07 -11.52 -19.64
CA GLU A 66 -4.43 -11.69 -19.13
C GLU A 66 -4.73 -10.70 -18.00
N GLN A 67 -3.80 -9.77 -17.72
CA GLN A 67 -3.89 -8.77 -16.68
C GLN A 67 -3.99 -9.37 -15.27
N ILE A 68 -3.40 -10.56 -15.08
CA ILE A 68 -3.27 -11.25 -13.80
C ILE A 68 -1.90 -10.94 -13.20
N CYS A 69 -1.89 -10.62 -11.90
CA CYS A 69 -0.67 -10.34 -11.15
C CYS A 69 -0.04 -11.64 -10.65
N HIS A 70 1.21 -11.88 -11.04
CA HIS A 70 2.03 -13.02 -10.64
C HIS A 70 3.10 -12.57 -9.66
N CYS A 71 3.03 -13.03 -8.42
CA CYS A 71 4.05 -12.74 -7.42
C CYS A 71 5.27 -13.67 -7.58
N THR A 72 6.46 -13.11 -7.40
CA THR A 72 7.74 -13.84 -7.48
C THR A 72 8.45 -13.83 -6.12
N PHE A 73 9.21 -14.89 -5.85
CA PHE A 73 10.02 -15.05 -4.64
C PHE A 73 11.51 -14.80 -4.88
#